data_AF-A0A7W1LBH0-F1
#
_entry.id   AF-A0A7W1LBH0-F1
#
_cell.length_a   1.000
_cell.length_b   1.000
_cell.length_c   1.000
_cell.angle_alpha   90.00
_cell.angle_beta   90.00
_cell.angle_gamma   90.00
#
_symmetry.space_group_name_H-M   'P 1'
#
loop_
_entity.id
_entity.type
_entity.pdbx_description
1 polymer ?
#
loop_
_entity_poly.entity_id
_entity_poly.type
_entity_poly.pdbx_seq_one_letter_code
_entity_poly.pdbx_strand_id
1 'polypeptide(L)'
;MLQAGIVGLPNVGKSTLFNALTAQEAALAANYPFATIEPNIGIVVVPDERLPILVDLVKAQKEVPATVEFVDIAGLVRGASKGEGLGNQFLANIRETDAVIQVVRCFEDENIVHVEGSVNPIRDIETIQIELALADLASVEKRRDKAQRGARAGDKAAKAEIEVLDKILPVLEEGRPARAVELSKEEQLIAKQFFLISTKPTIYAANVDEDTLINPDEN
;
A
#
# COMPACT_ATOMS: atom_id res chain seq x y z
N MET A 1 12.37 -3.57 -8.04
CA MET A 1 11.28 -3.13 -8.93
C MET A 1 10.29 -2.37 -8.06
N LEU A 2 9.50 -1.44 -8.59
CA LEU A 2 8.48 -0.76 -7.77
C LEU A 2 7.39 -1.77 -7.41
N GLN A 3 7.04 -1.90 -6.13
CA GLN A 3 5.99 -2.80 -5.66
C GLN A 3 4.78 -2.01 -5.12
N ALA A 4 3.58 -2.34 -5.58
CA ALA A 4 2.33 -1.77 -5.10
C ALA A 4 1.48 -2.85 -4.44
N GLY A 5 1.17 -2.68 -3.15
CA GLY A 5 0.34 -3.61 -2.40
C GLY A 5 -1.14 -3.26 -2.56
N ILE A 6 -1.93 -4.18 -3.10
CA ILE A 6 -3.39 -4.02 -3.20
C ILE A 6 -4.03 -4.47 -1.89
N VAL A 7 -4.66 -3.53 -1.20
CA VAL A 7 -5.37 -3.73 0.07
C VAL A 7 -6.84 -3.36 -0.08
N GLY A 8 -7.67 -3.88 0.80
CA GLY A 8 -9.11 -3.59 0.81
C GLY A 8 -9.81 -4.45 1.85
N LEU A 9 -11.03 -4.07 2.22
CA LEU A 9 -11.89 -4.94 3.02
C LEU A 9 -12.27 -6.19 2.21
N PRO A 10 -12.74 -7.28 2.86
CA PRO A 10 -13.35 -8.39 2.14
C PRO A 10 -14.47 -7.95 1.19
N ASN A 11 -14.59 -8.62 0.04
CA ASN A 11 -15.67 -8.43 -0.94
C ASN A 11 -15.74 -7.05 -1.63
N VAL A 12 -14.65 -6.27 -1.64
CA VAL A 12 -14.58 -4.97 -2.34
C VAL A 12 -14.20 -5.06 -3.83
N GLY A 13 -13.95 -6.26 -4.35
CA GLY A 13 -13.47 -6.50 -5.72
C GLY A 13 -11.95 -6.55 -5.87
N LYS A 14 -11.20 -6.63 -4.77
CA LYS A 14 -9.73 -6.72 -4.75
C LYS A 14 -9.16 -7.81 -5.66
N SER A 15 -9.62 -9.06 -5.51
CA SER A 15 -9.14 -10.18 -6.34
C SER A 15 -9.56 -10.04 -7.80
N THR A 16 -10.72 -9.44 -8.07
CA THR A 16 -11.15 -9.14 -9.45
C THR A 16 -10.21 -8.15 -10.11
N LEU A 17 -9.86 -7.06 -9.42
CA LEU A 17 -8.90 -6.06 -9.91
C LEU A 17 -7.52 -6.69 -10.12
N PHE A 18 -7.02 -7.46 -9.15
CA PHE A 18 -5.72 -8.14 -9.28
C PHE A 18 -5.71 -9.08 -10.49
N ASN A 19 -6.73 -9.93 -10.64
CA ASN A 19 -6.83 -10.84 -11.78
C ASN A 19 -6.93 -10.09 -13.12
N ALA A 20 -7.62 -8.95 -13.16
CA ALA A 20 -7.70 -8.13 -14.37
C ALA A 20 -6.33 -7.53 -14.74
N LEU A 21 -5.54 -7.10 -13.75
CA LEU A 21 -4.19 -6.58 -13.94
C LEU A 21 -3.22 -7.68 -14.42
N THR A 22 -3.30 -8.87 -13.83
CA THR A 22 -2.40 -10.00 -14.14
C THR A 22 -2.85 -10.84 -15.33
N ALA A 23 -4.08 -10.69 -15.82
CA ALA A 23 -4.55 -11.38 -17.03
C ALA A 23 -3.72 -11.01 -18.28
N GLN A 24 -3.12 -9.82 -18.32
CA GLN A 24 -2.23 -9.40 -19.41
C GLN A 24 -0.84 -10.08 -19.36
N GLU A 25 -0.50 -10.69 -18.23
CA GLU A 25 0.82 -11.25 -17.93
C GLU A 25 1.08 -12.58 -18.65
N ALA A 26 0.02 -13.36 -18.93
CA ALA A 26 0.10 -14.64 -19.63
C ALA A 26 0.69 -14.53 -21.06
N ALA A 27 0.65 -13.34 -21.67
CA ALA A 27 1.24 -13.09 -22.99
C ALA A 27 2.74 -12.70 -22.92
N LEU A 28 3.23 -12.23 -21.76
CA LEU A 28 4.54 -11.58 -21.61
C LEU A 28 5.52 -12.35 -20.71
N ALA A 29 5.03 -13.28 -19.89
CA ALA A 29 5.80 -14.10 -18.94
C ALA A 29 6.91 -14.97 -19.60
N ALA A 30 6.92 -15.13 -20.93
CA ALA A 30 7.96 -15.85 -21.65
C ALA A 30 9.35 -15.19 -21.58
N ASN A 31 9.46 -13.93 -21.12
CA ASN A 31 10.69 -13.14 -21.23
C ASN A 31 11.53 -13.00 -19.94
N TYR A 32 11.09 -13.50 -18.77
CA TYR A 32 11.80 -13.32 -17.49
C TYR A 32 12.14 -14.66 -16.79
N PRO A 33 13.26 -15.30 -17.16
CA PRO A 33 13.60 -16.67 -16.73
C PRO A 33 14.02 -16.85 -15.25
N PHE A 34 13.83 -15.85 -14.38
CA PHE A 34 14.29 -15.88 -12.98
C PHE A 34 13.29 -15.35 -11.95
N ALA A 35 12.05 -15.03 -12.33
CA ALA A 35 11.04 -14.59 -11.37
C ALA A 35 10.41 -15.81 -10.69
N THR A 36 10.66 -16.00 -9.40
CA THR A 36 9.77 -16.82 -8.56
C THR A 36 8.47 -16.03 -8.43
N ILE A 37 7.46 -16.36 -9.22
CA ILE A 37 6.15 -15.72 -9.13
C ILE A 37 5.43 -16.36 -7.95
N GLU A 38 5.46 -15.69 -6.80
CA GLU A 38 4.55 -16.01 -5.71
C GLU A 38 3.11 -15.83 -6.22
N PRO A 39 2.15 -16.70 -5.84
CA PRO A 39 0.81 -16.73 -6.45
C PRO A 39 0.00 -15.44 -6.26
N ASN A 40 0.47 -14.54 -5.39
CA ASN A 40 -0.10 -13.25 -5.07
C ASN A 40 0.75 -12.07 -5.58
N ILE A 41 1.75 -12.28 -6.44
CA ILE A 41 2.53 -11.23 -7.08
C ILE A 41 2.28 -11.28 -8.58
N GLY A 42 1.97 -10.13 -9.17
CA GLY A 42 1.76 -9.96 -10.59
C GLY A 42 2.57 -8.81 -11.17
N ILE A 43 3.25 -9.03 -12.28
CA ILE A 43 4.06 -8.06 -12.99
C ILE A 43 3.26 -7.48 -14.15
N VAL A 44 3.05 -6.17 -14.13
CA VAL A 44 2.31 -5.45 -15.17
C VAL A 44 3.24 -4.52 -15.92
N VAL A 45 3.13 -4.53 -17.25
CA VAL A 45 3.86 -3.59 -18.12
C VAL A 45 3.23 -2.21 -18.03
N VAL A 46 4.07 -1.18 -17.88
CA VAL A 46 3.63 0.20 -17.92
C VAL A 46 3.31 0.58 -19.37
N PRO A 47 2.07 0.98 -19.69
CA PRO A 47 1.72 1.41 -21.04
C PRO A 47 2.43 2.73 -21.36
N ASP A 48 3.25 2.73 -22.41
CA ASP A 48 4.01 3.90 -22.85
C ASP A 48 4.04 3.98 -24.38
N GLU A 49 3.21 4.87 -24.94
CA GLU A 49 3.09 5.08 -26.39
C GLU A 49 4.40 5.59 -27.03
N ARG A 50 5.34 6.11 -26.23
CA ARG A 50 6.63 6.61 -26.73
C ARG A 50 7.59 5.46 -27.05
N LEU A 51 7.46 4.33 -26.37
CA LEU A 51 8.40 3.23 -26.50
C LEU A 51 8.39 2.61 -27.91
N PRO A 52 7.24 2.29 -28.53
CA PRO A 52 7.19 1.81 -29.91
C PRO A 52 7.80 2.79 -30.92
N ILE A 53 7.58 4.10 -30.73
CA ILE A 53 8.13 5.15 -31.60
C ILE A 53 9.66 5.15 -31.54
N LEU A 54 10.23 5.02 -30.34
CA LEU A 54 11.69 4.97 -30.15
C LEU A 54 12.30 3.69 -30.73
N VAL A 55 11.63 2.54 -30.52
CA VAL A 55 12.06 1.25 -31.06
C VAL A 55 12.17 1.30 -32.59
N ASP A 56 11.18 1.90 -33.27
CA ASP A 56 11.20 2.08 -34.72
C ASP A 56 12.30 3.07 -35.17
N LEU A 57 12.42 4.21 -34.50
CA LEU A 57 13.40 5.25 -34.83
C LEU A 57 14.85 4.74 -34.78
N VAL A 58 15.19 3.98 -33.73
CA VAL A 58 16.54 3.44 -33.54
C VAL A 58 16.72 2.04 -34.12
N LYS A 59 15.65 1.44 -34.67
CA LYS A 59 15.61 0.06 -35.18
C LYS A 59 16.13 -0.94 -34.15
N ALA A 60 15.63 -0.84 -32.92
CA ALA A 60 16.04 -1.73 -31.84
C ALA A 60 15.60 -3.17 -32.13
N GLN A 61 16.46 -4.14 -31.82
CA GLN A 61 16.15 -5.58 -32.01
C GLN A 61 15.20 -6.15 -30.96
N LYS A 62 15.07 -5.45 -29.82
CA LYS A 62 14.25 -5.87 -28.69
C LYS A 62 13.64 -4.66 -28.00
N GLU A 63 12.35 -4.74 -27.73
CA GLU A 63 11.63 -3.82 -26.86
C GLU A 63 11.67 -4.35 -25.42
N VAL A 64 11.98 -3.48 -24.47
CA VAL A 64 12.00 -3.79 -23.03
C VAL A 64 11.23 -2.69 -22.31
N PRO A 65 9.94 -2.93 -21.97
CA PRO A 65 9.15 -1.91 -21.30
C PRO A 65 9.48 -1.83 -19.80
N ALA A 66 9.08 -0.73 -19.18
CA ALA A 66 9.07 -0.62 -17.73
C ALA A 66 7.96 -1.49 -17.14
N THR A 67 8.17 -2.00 -15.92
CA THR A 67 7.23 -2.88 -15.24
C THR A 67 7.00 -2.43 -13.79
N VAL A 68 5.81 -2.74 -13.28
CA VAL A 68 5.42 -2.56 -11.88
C VAL A 68 4.93 -3.90 -11.33
N GLU A 69 5.36 -4.23 -10.12
CA GLU A 69 4.88 -5.40 -9.40
C GLU A 69 3.68 -5.02 -8.54
N PHE A 70 2.58 -5.76 -8.67
CA PHE A 70 1.40 -5.66 -7.84
C PHE A 70 1.38 -6.87 -6.90
N VAL A 71 1.17 -6.62 -5.62
CA VAL A 71 1.08 -7.66 -4.59
C VAL A 71 -0.36 -7.71 -4.10
N ASP A 72 -1.05 -8.83 -4.30
CA ASP A 72 -2.36 -9.05 -3.70
C ASP A 72 -2.20 -9.34 -2.20
N ILE A 73 -2.62 -8.39 -1.38
CA ILE A 73 -2.56 -8.53 0.07
C ILE A 73 -3.95 -8.97 0.50
N ALA A 74 -4.06 -10.08 1.26
CA ALA A 74 -5.39 -10.58 1.59
C ALA A 74 -6.20 -9.55 2.40
N GLY A 75 -7.53 -9.72 2.38
CA GLY A 75 -8.45 -8.72 2.91
C GLY A 75 -8.13 -8.34 4.35
N LEU A 76 -7.85 -7.05 4.57
CA LEU A 76 -7.62 -6.54 5.91
C LEU A 76 -8.97 -6.48 6.62
N VAL A 77 -9.07 -7.14 7.78
CA VAL A 77 -10.24 -7.06 8.65
C VAL A 77 -9.87 -6.27 9.90
N ARG A 78 -10.88 -5.70 10.57
CA ARG A 78 -10.68 -5.05 11.88
C ARG A 78 -9.95 -5.97 12.83
N GLY A 79 -9.00 -5.42 13.58
CA GLY A 79 -8.18 -6.15 14.53
C GLY A 79 -6.90 -6.78 13.97
N ALA A 80 -6.54 -6.54 12.70
CA ALA A 80 -5.27 -7.02 12.12
C ALA A 80 -4.05 -6.57 12.94
N SER A 81 -4.13 -5.37 13.55
CA SER A 81 -3.10 -4.79 14.43
C SER A 81 -2.97 -5.44 15.82
N LYS A 82 -3.97 -6.20 16.29
CA LYS A 82 -3.98 -6.78 17.65
C LYS A 82 -3.16 -8.06 17.79
N GLY A 83 -2.54 -8.54 16.71
CA GLY A 83 -1.54 -9.61 16.76
C GLY A 83 -2.07 -11.04 16.90
N GLU A 84 -3.38 -11.26 16.83
CA GLU A 84 -3.96 -12.60 16.80
C GLU A 84 -4.06 -13.11 15.34
N GLY A 85 -3.13 -14.00 14.93
CA GLY A 85 -3.25 -14.75 13.67
C GLY A 85 -2.69 -14.08 12.41
N LEU A 86 -3.38 -14.25 11.27
CA LEU A 86 -2.92 -13.89 9.92
C LEU A 86 -2.70 -12.37 9.71
N GLY A 87 -3.28 -11.51 10.56
CA GLY A 87 -3.18 -10.04 10.44
C GLY A 87 -1.75 -9.50 10.39
N ASN A 88 -0.85 -10.04 11.22
CA ASN A 88 0.56 -9.64 11.24
C ASN A 88 1.31 -10.02 9.95
N GLN A 89 0.95 -11.13 9.31
CA GLN A 89 1.56 -11.52 8.03
C GLN A 89 1.13 -10.56 6.93
N PHE A 90 -0.13 -10.13 6.91
CA PHE A 90 -0.59 -9.11 5.96
C PHE A 90 0.11 -7.77 6.14
N LEU A 91 0.26 -7.31 7.39
CA LEU A 91 0.97 -6.07 7.68
C LEU A 91 2.46 -6.14 7.27
N ALA A 92 3.09 -7.31 7.42
CA ALA A 92 4.46 -7.53 6.95
C ALA A 92 4.55 -7.39 5.43
N ASN A 93 3.64 -8.01 4.68
CA ASN A 93 3.60 -7.89 3.22
C ASN A 93 3.39 -6.44 2.77
N ILE A 94 2.54 -5.66 3.47
CA ILE A 94 2.37 -4.23 3.16
C ILE A 94 3.67 -3.44 3.45
N ARG A 95 4.43 -3.80 4.49
CA ARG A 95 5.71 -3.13 4.80
C ARG A 95 6.74 -3.30 3.69
N GLU A 96 6.69 -4.41 2.96
CA GLU A 96 7.64 -4.73 1.87
C GLU A 96 7.35 -3.97 0.58
N THR A 97 6.13 -3.43 0.37
CA THR A 97 5.79 -2.69 -0.85
C THR A 97 6.27 -1.24 -0.84
N ASP A 98 6.29 -0.54 -1.97
CA ASP A 98 6.62 0.88 -2.04
C ASP A 98 5.39 1.79 -1.95
N ALA A 99 4.23 1.29 -2.41
CA ALA A 99 2.96 1.99 -2.40
C ALA A 99 1.82 1.07 -1.97
N VAL A 100 0.68 1.69 -1.61
CA VAL A 100 -0.55 1.00 -1.27
C VAL A 100 -1.65 1.39 -2.26
N ILE A 101 -2.33 0.43 -2.83
CA ILE A 101 -3.55 0.63 -3.62
C ILE A 101 -4.71 0.13 -2.80
N GLN A 102 -5.52 1.04 -2.29
CA GLN A 102 -6.67 0.71 -1.47
C GLN A 102 -7.92 0.62 -2.34
N VAL A 103 -8.43 -0.60 -2.52
CA VAL A 103 -9.69 -0.85 -3.21
C VAL A 103 -10.84 -0.53 -2.27
N VAL A 104 -11.71 0.38 -2.71
CA VAL A 104 -12.85 0.88 -1.94
C VAL A 104 -14.12 0.53 -2.72
N ARG A 105 -15.06 -0.15 -2.05
CA ARG A 105 -16.34 -0.52 -2.66
C ARG A 105 -17.24 0.71 -2.73
N CYS A 106 -17.62 1.10 -3.94
CA CYS A 106 -18.50 2.22 -4.24
C CYS A 106 -19.73 1.78 -5.07
N PHE A 107 -20.14 0.51 -4.94
CA PHE A 107 -21.33 -0.04 -5.60
C PHE A 107 -22.16 -0.86 -4.60
N GLU A 108 -23.48 -0.88 -4.80
CA GLU A 108 -24.41 -1.73 -4.07
C GLU A 108 -24.72 -3.01 -4.86
N ASP A 109 -24.78 -4.14 -4.15
CA ASP A 109 -25.20 -5.43 -4.73
C ASP A 109 -25.81 -6.26 -3.59
N GLU A 110 -27.09 -6.62 -3.73
CA GLU A 110 -27.86 -7.40 -2.74
C GLU A 110 -27.26 -8.79 -2.50
N ASN A 111 -26.48 -9.32 -3.46
CA ASN A 111 -25.86 -10.64 -3.36
C ASN A 111 -24.51 -10.61 -2.64
N ILE A 112 -23.94 -9.42 -2.39
CA ILE A 112 -22.61 -9.27 -1.81
C ILE A 112 -22.69 -8.61 -0.43
N VAL A 113 -22.55 -9.43 0.61
CA VAL A 113 -22.54 -8.97 2.00
C VAL A 113 -21.29 -8.14 2.29
N HIS A 114 -21.50 -6.92 2.79
CA HIS A 114 -20.45 -6.07 3.34
C HIS A 114 -20.12 -6.46 4.78
N VAL A 115 -18.84 -6.45 5.17
CA VAL A 115 -18.40 -6.88 6.52
C VAL A 115 -19.06 -6.08 7.65
N GLU A 116 -19.35 -4.80 7.38
CA GLU A 116 -20.00 -3.88 8.31
C GLU A 116 -21.53 -3.80 8.13
N GLY A 117 -22.12 -4.68 7.30
CA GLY A 117 -23.56 -4.73 7.03
C GLY A 117 -24.10 -3.67 6.05
N SER A 118 -23.37 -2.59 5.81
CA SER A 118 -23.69 -1.57 4.80
C SER A 118 -22.44 -1.11 4.05
N VAL A 119 -22.59 -0.63 2.82
CA VAL A 119 -21.51 -0.02 2.03
C VAL A 119 -21.32 1.42 2.50
N ASN A 120 -20.09 1.80 2.88
CA ASN A 120 -19.74 3.19 3.20
C ASN A 120 -18.25 3.42 2.89
N PRO A 121 -17.94 3.99 1.71
CA PRO A 121 -16.56 4.17 1.26
C PRO A 121 -15.66 4.91 2.26
N ILE A 122 -16.17 5.96 2.90
CA ILE A 122 -15.41 6.80 3.85
C ILE A 122 -15.06 5.99 5.09
N ARG A 123 -16.05 5.31 5.69
CA ARG A 123 -15.85 4.46 6.86
C ARG A 123 -14.84 3.33 6.55
N ASP A 124 -14.92 2.75 5.37
CA ASP A 124 -14.04 1.66 4.96
C ASP A 124 -12.60 2.15 4.76
N ILE A 125 -12.44 3.38 4.24
CA ILE A 125 -11.16 4.08 4.18
C ILE A 125 -10.57 4.27 5.59
N GLU A 126 -11.35 4.86 6.48
CA GLU A 126 -10.96 5.13 7.86
C GLU A 126 -10.61 3.84 8.61
N THR A 127 -11.37 2.76 8.40
CA THR A 127 -11.14 1.46 9.05
C THR A 127 -9.75 0.93 8.72
N ILE A 128 -9.39 0.89 7.43
CA ILE A 128 -8.06 0.44 7.01
C ILE A 128 -6.99 1.41 7.52
N GLN A 129 -7.21 2.71 7.42
CA GLN A 129 -6.26 3.72 7.89
C GLN A 129 -5.93 3.55 9.37
N ILE A 130 -6.94 3.34 10.22
CA ILE A 130 -6.78 3.13 11.66
C ILE A 130 -5.97 1.87 11.92
N GLU A 131 -6.26 0.76 11.25
CA GLU A 131 -5.48 -0.48 11.44
C GLU A 131 -4.00 -0.33 11.03
N LEU A 132 -3.72 0.40 9.94
CA LEU A 132 -2.35 0.69 9.52
C LEU A 132 -1.64 1.63 10.50
N ALA A 133 -2.35 2.63 11.03
CA ALA A 133 -1.83 3.55 12.03
C ALA A 133 -1.52 2.82 13.36
N LEU A 134 -2.41 1.93 13.81
CA LEU A 134 -2.20 1.12 15.01
C LEU A 134 -1.00 0.16 14.87
N ALA A 135 -0.83 -0.44 13.69
CA ALA A 135 0.33 -1.30 13.40
C ALA A 135 1.65 -0.52 13.45
N ASP A 136 1.65 0.73 12.97
CA ASP A 136 2.80 1.62 13.08
C ASP A 136 3.02 2.15 14.49
N LEU A 137 1.95 2.45 15.24
CA LEU A 137 2.03 2.94 16.62
C LEU A 137 2.84 1.99 17.49
N ALA A 138 2.49 0.70 17.48
CA ALA A 138 3.22 -0.32 18.22
C ALA A 138 4.71 -0.41 17.82
N SER A 139 5.01 -0.16 16.54
CA SER A 139 6.38 -0.14 16.03
C SER A 139 7.16 1.10 16.48
N VAL A 140 6.51 2.26 16.45
CA VAL A 140 7.04 3.56 16.88
C VAL A 140 7.31 3.57 18.38
N GLU A 141 6.38 3.09 19.20
CA GLU A 141 6.54 2.99 20.66
C GLU A 141 7.77 2.16 21.03
N LYS A 142 7.87 0.94 20.51
CA LYS A 142 9.01 0.04 20.75
C LYS A 142 10.33 0.67 20.31
N ARG A 143 10.32 1.36 19.18
CA ARG A 143 11.50 2.02 18.62
C ARG A 143 11.93 3.21 19.48
N ARG A 144 10.97 4.01 19.93
CA ARG A 144 11.16 5.14 20.83
C ARG A 144 11.77 4.71 22.15
N ASP A 145 11.26 3.65 22.77
CA ASP A 145 11.81 3.11 24.02
C ASP A 145 13.28 2.68 23.88
N LYS A 146 13.65 2.11 22.73
CA LYS A 146 15.05 1.76 22.42
C LYS A 146 15.90 3.00 22.23
N ALA A 147 15.42 3.99 21.47
CA ALA A 147 16.12 5.24 21.21
C ALA A 147 16.35 6.04 22.50
N GLN A 148 15.38 6.05 23.42
CA GLN A 148 15.52 6.70 24.74
C GLN A 148 16.71 6.18 25.54
N ARG A 149 16.99 4.87 25.50
CA ARG A 149 18.15 4.27 26.17
C ARG A 149 19.46 4.76 25.55
N GLY A 150 19.52 4.83 24.21
CA GLY A 150 20.68 5.37 23.49
C GLY A 150 20.91 6.86 23.74
N ALA A 151 19.84 7.66 23.74
CA ALA A 151 19.90 9.09 23.99
C ALA A 151 20.41 9.42 25.40
N ARG A 152 20.01 8.64 26.41
CA ARG A 152 20.54 8.74 27.79
C ARG A 152 22.03 8.42 27.87
N ALA A 153 22.54 7.55 27.00
CA ALA A 153 23.96 7.23 26.86
C ALA A 153 24.74 8.29 26.04
N GLY A 154 24.08 9.36 25.58
CA GLY A 154 24.71 10.47 24.86
C GLY A 154 24.73 10.35 23.34
N ASP A 155 24.07 9.34 22.76
CA ASP A 155 23.99 9.16 21.31
C ASP A 155 23.16 10.28 20.65
N LYS A 156 23.80 11.05 19.76
CA LYS A 156 23.17 12.15 19.02
C LYS A 156 22.15 11.65 17.98
N ALA A 157 22.40 10.51 17.35
CA ALA A 157 21.47 9.93 16.38
C ALA A 157 20.18 9.48 17.07
N ALA A 158 20.30 8.84 18.23
CA ALA A 158 19.16 8.44 19.05
C ALA A 158 18.33 9.65 19.53
N LYS A 159 18.96 10.80 19.82
CA LYS A 159 18.23 12.04 20.16
C LYS A 159 17.41 12.57 18.99
N ALA A 160 18.02 12.67 17.80
CA ALA A 160 17.33 13.11 16.60
C ALA A 160 16.18 12.15 16.21
N GLU A 161 16.37 10.85 16.41
CA GLU A 161 15.32 9.85 16.20
C GLU A 161 14.12 10.06 17.15
N ILE A 162 14.36 10.32 18.44
CA ILE A 162 13.29 10.61 19.42
C ILE A 162 12.49 11.85 19.01
N GLU A 163 13.15 12.92 18.57
CA GLU A 163 12.47 14.15 18.15
C GLU A 163 11.47 13.90 17.01
N VAL A 164 11.83 13.04 16.05
CA VAL A 164 10.93 12.64 14.95
C VAL A 164 9.83 11.72 15.45
N LEU A 165 10.16 10.72 16.28
CA LEU A 165 9.19 9.79 16.85
C LEU A 165 8.14 10.52 17.71
N ASP A 166 8.55 11.52 18.50
CA ASP A 166 7.67 12.34 19.35
C ASP A 166 6.67 13.18 18.53
N LYS A 167 7.01 13.52 17.27
CA LYS A 167 6.06 14.18 16.34
C LYS A 167 5.06 13.20 15.72
N ILE A 168 5.51 11.98 15.42
CA ILE A 168 4.70 10.96 14.73
C ILE A 168 3.72 10.28 15.69
N LEU A 169 4.17 9.97 16.91
CA LEU A 169 3.40 9.23 17.92
C LEU A 169 1.96 9.76 18.13
N PRO A 170 1.73 11.06 18.43
CA PRO A 170 0.37 11.55 18.70
C PRO A 170 -0.57 11.42 17.49
N VAL A 171 -0.04 11.56 16.27
CA VAL A 171 -0.84 11.40 15.05
C VAL A 171 -1.29 9.96 14.87
N LEU A 172 -0.41 9.00 15.18
CA LEU A 172 -0.76 7.57 15.14
C LEU A 172 -1.76 7.18 16.24
N GLU A 173 -1.64 7.77 17.44
CA GLU A 173 -2.59 7.59 18.55
C GLU A 173 -4.01 8.05 18.19
N GLU A 174 -4.13 9.08 17.35
CA GLU A 174 -5.40 9.56 16.79
C GLU A 174 -5.95 8.69 15.64
N GLY A 175 -5.26 7.61 15.25
CA GLY A 175 -5.66 6.76 14.11
C GLY A 175 -5.41 7.41 12.74
N ARG A 176 -4.59 8.46 12.70
CA ARG A 176 -4.19 9.15 11.47
C ARG A 176 -2.87 8.61 10.94
N PRO A 177 -2.62 8.69 9.63
CA PRO A 177 -1.43 8.11 9.04
C PRO A 177 -0.19 8.99 9.30
N ALA A 178 0.98 8.39 9.47
CA ALA A 178 2.22 9.11 9.73
C ALA A 178 2.61 10.09 8.60
N ARG A 179 2.16 9.87 7.35
CA ARG A 179 2.35 10.83 6.26
C ARG A 179 1.69 12.19 6.48
N ALA A 180 0.73 12.28 7.40
CA ALA A 180 0.04 13.53 7.72
C ALA A 180 0.85 14.44 8.65
N VAL A 181 2.02 13.99 9.13
CA VAL A 181 2.92 14.76 9.98
C VAL A 181 3.82 15.63 9.10
N GLU A 182 3.85 16.92 9.36
CA GLU A 182 4.79 17.83 8.70
C GLU A 182 6.19 17.65 9.28
N LEU A 183 7.11 17.15 8.44
CA LEU A 183 8.50 16.89 8.79
C LEU A 183 9.43 17.69 7.87
N SER A 184 10.53 18.21 8.43
CA SER A 184 11.60 18.82 7.66
C SER A 184 12.30 17.79 6.75
N LYS A 185 13.09 18.24 5.77
CA LYS A 185 13.83 17.31 4.88
C LYS A 185 14.76 16.37 5.66
N GLU A 186 15.38 16.84 6.73
CA GLU A 186 16.26 16.05 7.58
C GLU A 186 15.45 15.02 8.39
N GLU A 187 14.32 15.44 8.95
CA GLU A 187 13.41 14.56 9.70
C GLU A 187 12.78 13.49 8.81
N GLN A 188 12.45 13.82 7.55
CA GLN A 188 11.97 12.86 6.57
C GLN A 188 13.00 11.76 6.28
N LEU A 189 14.29 12.09 6.23
CA LEU A 189 15.36 11.09 6.03
C LEU A 189 15.45 10.12 7.22
N ILE A 190 15.22 10.62 8.44
CA ILE A 190 15.16 9.80 9.65
C ILE A 190 13.90 8.93 9.63
N ALA A 191 12.72 9.52 9.37
CA ALA A 191 11.44 8.83 9.34
C ALA A 191 11.40 7.68 8.31
N LYS A 192 12.10 7.82 7.18
CA LYS A 192 12.24 6.74 6.19
C LYS A 192 12.87 5.47 6.77
N GLN A 193 13.73 5.58 7.78
CA GLN A 193 14.39 4.42 8.42
C GLN A 193 13.46 3.65 9.36
N PHE A 194 12.25 4.17 9.60
CA PHE A 194 11.26 3.54 10.48
C PHE A 194 10.42 2.50 9.74
N PHE A 195 10.42 2.51 8.40
CA PHE A 195 9.65 1.60 7.55
C PHE A 195 8.17 1.51 7.96
N LEU A 196 7.60 2.69 8.27
CA LEU A 196 6.19 2.82 8.61
C LEU A 196 5.32 2.51 7.38
N ILE A 197 4.19 1.86 7.59
CA ILE A 197 3.24 1.56 6.52
C ILE A 197 2.50 2.83 6.11
N SER A 198 2.06 3.61 7.08
CA SER A 198 1.24 4.81 6.92
C SER A 198 1.98 6.03 6.37
N THR A 199 3.29 5.92 6.11
CA THR A 199 4.06 6.91 5.33
C THR A 199 4.03 6.64 3.83
N LYS A 200 3.64 5.44 3.39
CA LYS A 200 3.61 5.07 1.97
C LYS A 200 2.58 5.91 1.21
N PRO A 201 2.84 6.23 -0.07
CA PRO A 201 1.82 6.76 -0.96
C PRO A 201 0.64 5.80 -1.05
N THR A 202 -0.59 6.33 -0.99
CA THR A 202 -1.81 5.54 -1.18
C THR A 202 -2.60 6.05 -2.36
N ILE A 203 -2.98 5.13 -3.24
CA ILE A 203 -3.93 5.35 -4.33
C ILE A 203 -5.25 4.71 -3.90
N TYR A 204 -6.35 5.45 -3.99
CA TYR A 204 -7.68 4.89 -3.76
C TYR A 204 -8.27 4.43 -5.10
N ALA A 205 -8.51 3.12 -5.22
CA ALA A 205 -9.20 2.52 -6.35
C ALA A 205 -10.68 2.40 -5.99
N ALA A 206 -11.47 3.42 -6.33
CA ALA A 206 -12.91 3.41 -6.18
C ALA A 206 -13.52 2.43 -7.19
N ASN A 207 -14.01 1.30 -6.68
CA ASN A 207 -14.64 0.27 -7.48
C ASN A 207 -16.14 0.55 -7.57
N VAL A 208 -16.63 0.85 -8.77
CA VAL A 208 -18.01 1.23 -9.08
C VAL A 208 -18.63 0.22 -10.06
N ASP A 209 -19.94 0.27 -10.24
CA ASP A 209 -20.60 -0.48 -11.32
C ASP A 209 -20.32 0.14 -12.71
N GLU A 210 -20.65 -0.61 -13.76
CA GLU A 210 -20.38 -0.22 -15.15
C GLU A 210 -21.15 1.05 -15.54
N ASP A 211 -22.39 1.20 -15.08
CA ASP A 211 -23.24 2.36 -15.39
C ASP A 211 -22.65 3.65 -14.80
N THR A 212 -22.15 3.58 -13.57
CA THR A 212 -21.48 4.68 -12.86
C THR A 212 -20.15 5.04 -13.53
N LEU A 213 -19.40 4.05 -14.03
CA LEU A 213 -18.12 4.29 -14.69
C LEU A 213 -18.26 5.11 -15.99
N ILE A 214 -19.40 5.00 -16.67
CA ILE A 214 -19.67 5.71 -17.92
C ILE A 214 -19.88 7.22 -17.67
N ASN A 215 -20.42 7.61 -16.51
CA ASN A 215 -20.72 8.99 -16.15
C ASN A 215 -20.07 9.40 -14.80
N PRO A 216 -18.74 9.56 -14.75
CA PRO A 216 -18.02 9.81 -13.50
C PRO A 216 -18.32 11.17 -12.86
N ASP A 217 -18.74 12.17 -13.64
CA ASP A 217 -18.97 13.56 -13.16
C ASP A 217 -20.35 13.77 -12.51
N GLU A 218 -21.27 12.80 -12.58
CA GLU A 218 -22.64 12.92 -12.05
C GLU A 218 -22.80 12.40 -10.61
N ASN A 219 -21.70 12.00 -9.95
CA ASN A 219 -21.69 11.26 -8.68
C ASN A 219 -20.98 11.98 -7.53
#